data_AF-A0A3D5F5K7-F1
#
_entry.id   AF-A0A3D5F5K7-F1
#
_cell.length_a   1.000
_cell.length_b   1.000
_cell.length_c   1.000
_cell.angle_alpha   90.00
_cell.angle_beta   90.00
_cell.angle_gamma   90.00
#
_symmetry.space_group_name_H-M   'P 1'
#
loop_
_entity.id
_entity.type
_entity.pdbx_description
1 polymer ?
#
loop_
_entity_poly.entity_id
_entity_poly.type
_entity_poly.pdbx_seq_one_letter_code
_entity_poly.pdbx_strand_id
1 'polypeptide(L)'
;MRKLVGFSILLAVVVIVLGAYTRLTDAGLGCPDWPGCYGHLTVPESDMHIEAANAAYPERPVETQKAWNEMIHRYFAGTLGLCILAIAVWAVSKRSAEVPIKLPLILLALVSFQALLGMW
;
A
#
# COMPACT_ATOMS: atom_id res chain seq x y z
N MET A 1 15.33 -13.85 10.76
CA MET A 1 15.22 -12.39 10.58
C MET A 1 15.96 -11.86 9.35
N ARG A 2 17.24 -12.19 9.12
CA ARG A 2 18.02 -11.71 7.94
C ARG A 2 17.31 -11.91 6.58
N LYS A 3 16.69 -13.08 6.36
CA LYS A 3 15.90 -13.36 5.15
C LYS A 3 14.70 -12.41 4.99
N LEU A 4 13.97 -12.15 6.07
CA LEU A 4 12.81 -11.25 6.07
C LEU A 4 13.24 -9.80 5.79
N VAL A 5 14.33 -9.35 6.39
CA VAL A 5 14.89 -8.00 6.11
C VAL A 5 15.32 -7.89 4.65
N GLY A 6 16.06 -8.89 4.12
CA GLY A 6 16.45 -8.90 2.71
C GLY A 6 15.26 -8.90 1.76
N PHE A 7 14.22 -9.70 2.05
CA PHE A 7 12.96 -9.68 1.32
C PHE A 7 12.26 -8.32 1.39
N SER A 8 12.21 -7.70 2.57
CA SER A 8 11.58 -6.38 2.76
C SER A 8 12.29 -5.28 1.98
N ILE A 9 13.63 -5.34 1.88
CA ILE A 9 14.42 -4.39 1.08
C ILE A 9 14.09 -4.57 -0.41
N LEU A 10 14.08 -5.81 -0.91
CA LEU A 10 13.72 -6.08 -2.31
C LEU A 10 12.28 -5.60 -2.60
N LEU A 11 11.35 -5.91 -1.70
CA LEU A 11 9.96 -5.48 -1.81
C LEU A 11 9.84 -3.95 -1.81
N ALA A 12 10.60 -3.24 -0.98
CA ALA A 12 10.63 -1.78 -0.98
C ALA A 12 11.09 -1.20 -2.32
N VAL A 13 12.09 -1.81 -2.97
CA VAL A 13 12.51 -1.41 -4.32
C VAL A 13 11.36 -1.61 -5.32
N VAL A 14 10.66 -2.74 -5.26
CA VAL A 14 9.48 -3.00 -6.11
C VAL A 14 8.37 -1.97 -5.86
N VAL A 15 8.08 -1.66 -4.60
CA VAL A 15 7.07 -0.64 -4.23
C VAL A 15 7.44 0.73 -4.80
N ILE A 16 8.72 1.14 -4.74
CA ILE A 16 9.18 2.41 -5.31
C ILE A 16 8.95 2.45 -6.83
N VAL A 17 9.27 1.36 -7.53
CA VAL A 17 9.05 1.26 -8.98
C VAL A 17 7.56 1.30 -9.34
N LEU A 18 6.72 0.56 -8.61
CA LEU A 18 5.26 0.60 -8.79
C LEU A 18 4.67 1.98 -8.46
N GLY A 19 5.20 2.67 -7.45
CA GLY A 19 4.84 4.05 -7.13
C GLY A 19 5.21 5.02 -8.25
N ALA A 20 6.38 4.86 -8.87
CA ALA A 20 6.74 5.62 -10.05
C ALA A 20 5.83 5.31 -11.24
N TYR A 21 5.49 4.04 -11.46
CA TYR A 21 4.61 3.60 -12.53
C TYR A 21 3.17 4.14 -12.38
N THR A 22 2.61 4.09 -11.17
CA THR A 22 1.28 4.67 -10.88
C THR A 22 1.25 6.16 -11.14
N ARG A 23 2.32 6.90 -10.82
CA ARG A 23 2.45 8.31 -11.16
C ARG A 23 2.54 8.55 -12.66
N LEU A 24 3.35 7.77 -13.39
CA LEU A 24 3.53 7.93 -14.84
C LEU A 24 2.30 7.53 -15.67
N THR A 25 1.40 6.73 -15.09
CA THR A 25 0.13 6.32 -15.72
C THR A 25 -1.07 7.14 -15.24
N ASP A 26 -0.82 8.24 -14.50
CA ASP A 26 -1.84 9.09 -13.88
C ASP A 26 -2.88 8.30 -13.05
N ALA A 27 -2.44 7.17 -12.48
CA ALA A 27 -3.26 6.24 -11.73
C ALA A 27 -3.27 6.53 -10.22
N GLY A 28 -2.56 7.56 -9.75
CA GLY A 28 -2.45 7.89 -8.32
C GLY A 28 -3.75 8.32 -7.62
N LEU A 29 -4.83 8.51 -8.38
CA LEU A 29 -6.18 8.88 -7.90
C LEU A 29 -7.26 7.94 -8.48
N GLY A 30 -6.88 6.73 -8.88
CA GLY A 30 -7.77 5.73 -9.49
C GLY A 30 -8.80 5.14 -8.52
N CYS A 31 -8.49 5.11 -7.22
CA CYS A 31 -9.36 4.60 -6.16
C CYS A 31 -9.67 5.69 -5.11
N PRO A 32 -10.95 6.06 -4.89
CA PRO A 32 -11.33 7.19 -4.05
C PRO A 32 -11.25 6.94 -2.53
N ASP A 33 -11.17 5.68 -2.11
CA ASP A 33 -11.18 5.20 -0.73
C ASP A 33 -9.96 4.32 -0.46
N TRP A 34 -9.66 4.04 0.80
CA TRP A 34 -8.62 3.11 1.26
C TRP A 34 -9.12 2.40 2.52
N PRO A 35 -8.86 1.10 2.76
CA PRO A 35 -7.97 0.18 2.04
C PRO A 35 -8.55 -0.47 0.77
N GLY A 36 -9.81 -0.16 0.45
CA GLY A 36 -10.49 -0.65 -0.73
C GLY A 36 -10.32 0.22 -1.98
N CYS A 37 -11.19 -0.03 -2.96
CA CYS A 37 -11.40 0.76 -4.16
C CYS A 37 -12.90 0.73 -4.52
N TYR A 38 -13.54 1.89 -4.55
CA TYR A 38 -14.98 2.08 -4.71
C TYR A 38 -15.83 1.28 -3.70
N GLY A 39 -15.38 1.19 -2.44
CA GLY A 39 -16.09 0.44 -1.39
C GLY A 39 -15.95 -1.08 -1.49
N HIS A 40 -15.14 -1.58 -2.42
CA HIS A 40 -14.79 -3.00 -2.56
C HIS A 40 -13.34 -3.23 -2.13
N LEU A 41 -13.01 -4.45 -1.69
CA LEU A 41 -11.60 -4.79 -1.38
C LEU A 41 -10.72 -4.86 -2.63
N THR A 42 -11.32 -5.06 -3.81
CA THR A 42 -10.66 -5.12 -5.12
C THR A 42 -11.34 -4.13 -6.07
N VAL A 43 -10.74 -3.89 -7.25
CA VAL A 43 -11.36 -3.06 -8.29
C VAL A 43 -12.70 -3.69 -8.72
N PRO A 44 -13.79 -2.92 -8.88
CA PRO A 44 -15.04 -3.45 -9.42
C PRO A 44 -14.88 -3.81 -10.90
N GLU A 45 -15.26 -5.04 -11.28
CA GLU A 45 -15.13 -5.55 -12.65
C GLU A 45 -16.47 -5.89 -13.32
N SER A 46 -17.53 -6.14 -12.54
CA SER A 46 -18.85 -6.43 -13.11
C SER A 46 -19.58 -5.13 -13.47
N ASP A 47 -20.34 -5.14 -14.57
CA ASP A 47 -21.12 -3.97 -15.01
C ASP A 47 -21.99 -3.39 -13.89
N MET A 48 -22.66 -4.27 -13.13
CA MET A 48 -23.47 -3.89 -11.97
C MET A 48 -22.67 -3.17 -10.88
N HIS A 49 -21.45 -3.63 -10.57
CA HIS A 49 -20.60 -2.98 -9.57
C HIS A 49 -19.99 -1.67 -10.09
N ILE A 50 -19.66 -1.61 -11.39
CA ILE A 50 -19.15 -0.39 -12.02
C ILE A 50 -20.23 0.67 -12.06
N GLU A 51 -21.47 0.33 -12.42
CA GLU A 51 -22.62 1.24 -12.38
C GLU A 51 -22.88 1.75 -10.96
N ALA A 52 -22.88 0.87 -9.96
CA ALA A 52 -23.05 1.26 -8.56
C ALA A 52 -21.92 2.19 -8.08
N ALA A 53 -20.67 1.88 -8.44
CA ALA A 53 -19.50 2.71 -8.12
C ALA A 53 -19.58 4.09 -8.78
N ASN A 54 -19.94 4.16 -10.06
CA ASN A 54 -20.12 5.41 -10.80
C ASN A 54 -21.27 6.25 -10.22
N ALA A 55 -22.35 5.61 -9.75
CA ALA A 55 -23.44 6.32 -9.08
C ALA A 55 -23.03 6.88 -7.70
N ALA A 56 -22.18 6.16 -6.96
CA ALA A 56 -21.67 6.59 -5.66
C ALA A 56 -20.57 7.67 -5.76
N TYR A 57 -19.76 7.64 -6.83
CA TYR A 57 -18.64 8.55 -7.07
C TYR A 57 -18.76 9.21 -8.46
N PRO A 58 -19.76 10.09 -8.68
CA PRO A 58 -20.03 10.64 -10.01
C PRO A 58 -18.91 11.52 -10.57
N GLU A 59 -18.12 12.16 -9.70
CA GLU A 59 -16.97 13.00 -10.06
C GLU A 59 -15.72 12.18 -10.43
N ARG A 60 -15.71 10.87 -10.15
CA ARG A 60 -14.58 9.96 -10.36
C ARG A 60 -15.10 8.63 -10.93
N PRO A 61 -15.48 8.59 -12.22
CA PRO A 61 -15.94 7.35 -12.82
C PRO A 61 -14.83 6.29 -12.81
N VAL A 62 -15.23 5.02 -12.69
CA VAL A 62 -14.31 3.88 -12.62
C VAL A 62 -13.50 3.79 -13.92
N GLU A 63 -12.22 4.10 -13.82
CA GLU A 63 -11.22 3.78 -14.82
C GLU A 63 -10.48 2.50 -14.41
N THR A 64 -10.99 1.34 -14.84
CA THR A 64 -10.54 0.02 -14.40
C THR A 64 -9.02 -0.16 -14.45
N GLN A 65 -8.35 0.31 -15.51
CA GLN A 65 -6.90 0.20 -15.63
C GLN A 65 -6.15 1.05 -14.58
N LYS A 66 -6.60 2.28 -14.34
CA LYS A 66 -5.97 3.17 -13.34
C LYS A 66 -6.22 2.63 -11.93
N ALA A 67 -7.44 2.20 -11.64
CA ALA A 67 -7.81 1.58 -10.38
C ALA A 67 -6.94 0.34 -10.09
N TRP A 68 -6.70 -0.52 -11.09
CA TRP A 68 -5.82 -1.68 -10.92
C TRP A 68 -4.36 -1.31 -10.73
N ASN A 69 -3.84 -0.35 -11.51
CA ASN A 69 -2.48 0.14 -11.34
C ASN A 69 -2.26 0.65 -9.90
N GLU A 70 -3.21 1.40 -9.36
CA GLU A 70 -3.14 1.89 -7.99
C GLU A 70 -3.26 0.77 -6.95
N MET A 71 -4.23 -0.13 -7.10
CA MET A 71 -4.46 -1.23 -6.15
C MET A 71 -3.26 -2.18 -6.07
N ILE A 72 -2.62 -2.49 -7.20
CA ILE A 72 -1.40 -3.30 -7.23
C ILE A 72 -0.30 -2.63 -6.38
N HIS A 73 -0.07 -1.33 -6.57
CA HIS A 73 0.90 -0.60 -5.76
C HIS A 73 0.52 -0.63 -4.26
N ARG A 74 -0.77 -0.40 -3.93
CA ARG A 74 -1.29 -0.43 -2.54
C ARG A 74 -1.10 -1.79 -1.86
N TYR A 75 -1.33 -2.91 -2.56
CA TYR A 75 -1.10 -4.25 -2.00
C TYR A 75 0.37 -4.53 -1.68
N PHE A 76 1.28 -4.14 -2.56
CA PHE A 76 2.72 -4.30 -2.32
C PHE A 76 3.18 -3.41 -1.17
N ALA A 77 2.71 -2.15 -1.11
CA ALA A 77 3.00 -1.23 -0.01
C ALA A 77 2.45 -1.74 1.34
N GLY A 78 1.21 -2.26 1.35
CA GLY A 78 0.61 -2.89 2.53
C GLY A 78 1.40 -4.11 3.02
N THR A 79 1.83 -4.98 2.09
CA THR A 79 2.66 -6.15 2.39
C THR A 79 4.01 -5.74 3.00
N LEU A 80 4.62 -4.68 2.47
CA LEU A 80 5.84 -4.10 3.03
C LEU A 80 5.61 -3.58 4.46
N GLY A 81 4.51 -2.86 4.69
CA GLY A 81 4.11 -2.39 6.02
C GLY A 81 3.97 -3.55 7.03
N LEU A 82 3.34 -4.66 6.64
CA LEU A 82 3.23 -5.86 7.46
C LEU A 82 4.60 -6.51 7.75
N CYS A 83 5.51 -6.54 6.77
CA CYS A 83 6.87 -7.02 7.00
C CYS A 83 7.62 -6.15 8.02
N ILE A 84 7.51 -4.82 7.89
CA ILE A 84 8.13 -3.88 8.84
C ILE A 84 7.54 -4.04 10.24
N LEU A 85 6.21 -4.19 10.35
CA LEU A 85 5.54 -4.47 11.61
C LEU A 85 6.04 -5.77 12.25
N ALA A 86 6.17 -6.86 11.47
CA ALA A 86 6.71 -8.12 11.97
C ALA A 86 8.17 -7.99 12.46
N ILE A 87 9.00 -7.21 11.74
CA ILE A 87 10.37 -6.90 12.16
C ILE A 87 10.37 -6.09 13.46
N ALA A 88 9.51 -5.07 13.58
CA ALA A 88 9.39 -4.23 14.77
C ALA A 88 8.95 -5.06 15.99
N VAL A 89 7.89 -5.86 15.86
CA VAL A 89 7.39 -6.74 16.93
C VAL A 89 8.47 -7.72 17.38
N TRP A 90 9.17 -8.37 16.44
CA TRP A 90 10.27 -9.26 16.79
C TRP A 90 11.43 -8.54 17.49
N ALA A 91 11.81 -7.34 17.00
CA ALA A 91 12.90 -6.56 17.58
C ALA A 91 12.58 -6.13 19.03
N VAL A 92 11.34 -5.74 19.28
CA VAL A 92 10.85 -5.42 20.64
C VAL A 92 10.79 -6.68 21.52
N SER A 93 10.38 -7.82 20.96
CA SER A 93 10.26 -9.09 21.69
C SER A 93 11.61 -9.72 22.04
N LYS A 94 12.67 -9.41 21.29
CA LYS A 94 14.04 -9.90 21.49
C LYS A 94 14.98 -8.79 21.97
N ARG A 95 14.46 -7.83 22.74
CA ARG A 95 15.19 -6.65 23.23
C ARG A 95 16.52 -7.06 23.89
N SER A 96 17.62 -6.85 23.18
CA SER A 96 18.99 -6.94 23.67
C SER A 96 19.77 -5.69 23.22
N ALA A 97 20.93 -5.44 23.81
CA ALA A 97 21.78 -4.31 23.44
C ALA A 97 22.21 -4.32 21.95
N GLU A 98 22.20 -5.50 21.32
CA GLU A 98 22.65 -5.70 19.94
C GLU A 98 21.52 -5.55 18.90
N VAL A 99 20.25 -5.50 19.34
CA VAL A 99 19.10 -5.43 18.42
C VAL A 99 18.66 -3.97 18.22
N PRO A 100 18.72 -3.44 16.98
CA PRO A 100 18.35 -2.05 16.71
C PRO A 100 16.83 -1.88 16.67
N ILE A 101 16.21 -1.49 17.80
CA ILE A 101 14.74 -1.30 17.90
C ILE A 101 14.24 0.00 17.28
N LYS A 102 15.07 1.07 17.28
CA LYS A 102 14.63 2.40 16.84
C LYS A 102 14.32 2.45 15.35
N LEU A 103 15.15 1.81 14.54
CA LEU A 103 15.01 1.81 13.08
C LEU A 103 13.67 1.23 12.59
N PRO A 104 13.26 -0.02 12.94
CA PRO A 104 12.00 -0.56 12.47
C PRO A 104 10.78 0.20 13.00
N LEU A 105 10.87 0.82 14.18
CA LEU A 105 9.78 1.68 14.72
C LEU A 105 9.66 2.98 13.93
N ILE A 106 10.78 3.64 13.60
CA ILE A 106 10.78 4.85 12.75
C ILE A 106 10.24 4.52 11.36
N LEU A 107 10.67 3.40 10.76
CA LEU A 107 10.19 2.97 9.45
C LEU A 107 8.69 2.65 9.47
N LEU A 108 8.20 2.00 10.53
CA LEU A 108 6.77 1.74 10.68
C LEU A 108 5.97 3.05 10.75
N ALA A 109 6.41 4.00 11.58
CA ALA A 109 5.77 5.30 11.69
C ALA A 109 5.79 6.06 10.36
N LEU A 110 6.92 6.05 9.64
CA LEU A 110 7.07 6.71 8.35
C LEU A 110 6.13 6.11 7.29
N VAL A 111 6.11 4.78 7.15
CA VAL A 111 5.26 4.11 6.15
C VAL A 111 3.78 4.27 6.46
N SER A 112 3.39 4.21 7.74
CA SER A 112 2.01 4.52 8.15
C SER A 112 1.62 5.96 7.80
N PHE A 113 2.52 6.92 8.03
CA PHE A 113 2.29 8.31 7.64
C PHE A 113 2.17 8.49 6.13
N GLN A 114 3.02 7.82 5.34
CA GLN A 114 2.93 7.84 3.87
C GLN A 114 1.62 7.23 3.36
N ALA A 115 1.14 6.14 3.97
CA ALA A 115 -0.15 5.54 3.62
C ALA A 115 -1.32 6.48 3.91
N LEU A 116 -1.27 7.23 5.02
CA LEU A 116 -2.27 8.25 5.35
C LEU A 116 -2.24 9.43 4.37
N LEU A 117 -1.04 9.89 3.96
CA LEU A 117 -0.92 10.94 2.95
C LEU A 117 -1.41 10.49 1.57
N GLY A 118 -1.17 9.23 1.19
CA GLY A 118 -1.63 8.69 -0.09
C GLY A 118 -3.15 8.48 -0.19
N MET A 119 -3.91 8.75 0.88
CA MET A 119 -5.37 8.73 0.88
C MET A 119 -5.99 10.03 0.32
N TRP A 120 -5.26 11.14 0.39
CA TRP A 120 -5.74 12.50 0.09
C TRP A 120 -5.11 13.05 -1.19
#